data_AF-A0AAP9AJY6-F1
#
_entry.id   AF-A0AAP9AJY6-F1
#
_cell.length_a   1.000
_cell.length_b   1.000
_cell.length_c   1.000
_cell.angle_alpha   90.00
_cell.angle_beta   90.00
_cell.angle_gamma   90.00
#
_symmetry.space_group_name_H-M   'P 1'
#
loop_
_entity.id
_entity.type
_entity.pdbx_description
1 polymer ?
#
loop_
_entity_poly.entity_id
_entity_poly.type
_entity_poly.pdbx_seq_one_letter_code
_entity_poly.pdbx_strand_id
1 'polypeptide(L)'
;MKQLNWLKDTGMKDHKPLEFISVSEVIKNRAGKAGRLPVTNNLSITQICRTSNNQIVRYMTIRIPEDIMSRARFKKGDRIDIGFTDDGSIWRLKVVPNGEQGYSITTPSNNPKRGQLRLTWCEGIPVIGNDRAITKARAIADEKSMRVSPAEIIFTIGEVRIEARGES
;
A
#
# COMPACT_ATOMS: atom_id res chain seq x y z
N MET A 1 -52.99 15.07 -24.20
CA MET A 1 -52.03 16.08 -24.70
C MET A 1 -51.80 17.14 -23.63
N LYS A 2 -50.61 17.16 -23.01
CA LYS A 2 -49.82 18.34 -22.60
C LYS A 2 -48.59 17.86 -21.83
N GLN A 3 -47.46 17.89 -22.53
CA GLN A 3 -46.09 17.82 -22.03
C GLN A 3 -45.75 19.18 -21.36
N LEU A 4 -45.03 19.19 -20.22
CA LEU A 4 -43.70 19.84 -20.10
C LEU A 4 -43.12 19.78 -18.66
N ASN A 5 -41.92 19.22 -18.60
CA ASN A 5 -40.70 19.65 -17.91
C ASN A 5 -40.73 20.24 -16.50
N TRP A 6 -40.20 19.46 -15.54
CA TRP A 6 -39.24 19.96 -14.55
C TRP A 6 -38.12 18.93 -14.33
N LEU A 7 -37.17 18.91 -15.27
CA LEU A 7 -35.80 18.44 -15.06
C LEU A 7 -35.02 19.67 -14.57
N LYS A 8 -34.72 19.77 -13.28
CA LYS A 8 -33.65 20.64 -12.78
C LYS A 8 -32.89 19.98 -11.63
N ASP A 9 -31.59 19.92 -11.85
CA ASP A 9 -30.52 19.83 -10.86
C ASP A 9 -30.40 18.57 -10.01
N THR A 10 -30.24 17.43 -10.67
CA THR A 10 -29.25 16.47 -10.17
C THR A 10 -27.87 16.96 -10.64
N GLY A 11 -27.28 17.85 -9.84
CA GLY A 11 -25.88 18.22 -9.98
C GLY A 11 -25.03 16.94 -9.98
N MET A 12 -24.55 16.55 -11.16
CA MET A 12 -23.52 15.56 -11.30
C MET A 12 -22.29 16.12 -10.59
N LYS A 13 -22.03 15.65 -9.37
CA LYS A 13 -20.74 15.82 -8.73
C LYS A 13 -19.74 15.12 -9.63
N ASP A 14 -18.99 15.91 -10.40
CA ASP A 14 -17.79 15.46 -11.12
C ASP A 14 -16.92 14.70 -10.13
N HIS A 15 -17.03 13.37 -10.14
CA HIS A 15 -16.10 12.51 -9.45
C HIS A 15 -14.81 12.61 -10.25
N LYS A 16 -13.95 13.56 -9.86
CA LYS A 16 -12.56 13.54 -10.29
C LYS A 16 -12.02 12.14 -9.99
N PRO A 17 -11.46 11.44 -10.98
CA PRO A 17 -10.76 10.19 -10.73
C PRO A 17 -9.71 10.44 -9.65
N LEU A 18 -9.66 9.60 -8.63
CA LEU A 18 -8.55 9.62 -7.69
C LEU A 18 -7.29 9.31 -8.51
N GLU A 19 -6.40 10.29 -8.63
CA GLU A 19 -5.10 10.10 -9.27
C GLU A 19 -4.23 9.31 -8.31
N PHE A 20 -3.61 8.25 -8.84
CA PHE A 20 -2.74 7.36 -8.08
C PHE A 20 -1.33 7.46 -8.65
N ILE A 21 -0.36 7.74 -7.81
CA ILE A 21 1.06 7.80 -8.20
C ILE A 21 1.64 6.37 -8.16
N SER A 22 2.20 5.89 -9.28
CA SER A 22 2.74 4.53 -9.38
C SER A 22 4.16 4.43 -8.84
N VAL A 23 4.37 3.49 -7.93
CA VAL A 23 5.67 3.25 -7.28
C VAL A 23 6.70 2.61 -8.23
N SER A 24 6.24 1.97 -9.31
CA SER A 24 7.07 1.27 -10.31
C SER A 24 8.07 2.20 -11.01
N GLU A 25 7.69 3.47 -11.20
CA GLU A 25 8.53 4.49 -11.83
C GLU A 25 9.74 4.89 -10.95
N VAL A 26 9.70 4.57 -9.66
CA VAL A 26 10.54 5.26 -8.70
C VAL A 26 11.86 4.51 -8.40
N ILE A 27 11.99 3.18 -8.56
CA ILE A 27 13.12 2.49 -7.85
C ILE A 27 13.74 1.24 -8.47
N LYS A 28 15.04 1.37 -8.76
CA LYS A 28 16.03 0.29 -8.94
C LYS A 28 16.91 0.12 -7.68
N ASN A 29 17.00 -1.13 -7.20
CA ASN A 29 18.04 -1.76 -6.36
C ASN A 29 18.41 -1.20 -4.97
N ARG A 30 18.24 -2.04 -3.93
CA ARG A 30 19.19 -2.42 -2.83
C ARG A 30 18.42 -2.97 -1.62
N ALA A 31 19.00 -3.90 -0.84
CA ALA A 31 18.33 -4.61 0.26
C ALA A 31 19.18 -4.73 1.54
N GLY A 32 18.53 -4.61 2.70
CA GLY A 32 19.03 -5.03 4.01
C GLY A 32 17.87 -5.37 4.97
N LYS A 33 18.06 -6.24 6.00
CA LYS A 33 17.06 -6.66 7.04
C LYS A 33 17.04 -5.95 8.41
N ALA A 34 15.85 -5.58 8.93
CA ALA A 34 15.63 -4.92 10.24
C ALA A 34 14.52 -5.62 11.04
N GLY A 35 14.53 -5.37 12.35
CA GLY A 35 13.81 -6.12 13.40
C GLY A 35 12.28 -6.18 13.28
N ARG A 36 11.69 -7.13 14.02
CA ARG A 36 10.32 -7.64 13.84
C ARG A 36 9.33 -6.99 14.81
N LEU A 37 8.41 -6.17 14.28
CA LEU A 37 7.18 -5.77 14.99
C LEU A 37 6.24 -7.01 15.05
N PRO A 38 5.33 -7.14 16.05
CA PRO A 38 4.44 -8.30 16.22
C PRO A 38 3.63 -8.63 14.97
N VAL A 39 3.27 -9.89 14.74
CA VAL A 39 2.54 -10.29 13.51
C VAL A 39 1.08 -9.86 13.64
N THR A 40 0.62 -8.96 12.76
CA THR A 40 -0.81 -8.68 12.59
C THR A 40 -1.35 -9.63 11.52
N ASN A 41 -2.59 -10.11 11.71
CA ASN A 41 -3.30 -10.84 10.65
C ASN A 41 -4.01 -9.89 9.68
N ASN A 42 -3.76 -8.59 9.80
CA ASN A 42 -4.41 -7.54 9.02
C ASN A 42 -3.48 -7.07 7.90
N LEU A 43 -4.08 -6.55 6.83
CA LEU A 43 -3.36 -5.85 5.77
C LEU A 43 -2.56 -4.70 6.41
N SER A 44 -1.25 -4.68 6.15
CA SER A 44 -0.37 -3.71 6.81
C SER A 44 0.78 -3.30 5.93
N ILE A 45 1.18 -2.04 6.05
CA ILE A 45 2.35 -1.46 5.44
C ILE A 45 3.36 -1.22 6.56
N THR A 46 4.54 -1.84 6.46
CA THR A 46 5.65 -1.56 7.37
C THR A 46 6.75 -0.84 6.63
N GLN A 47 7.19 0.31 7.13
CA GLN A 47 8.35 1.04 6.65
C GLN A 47 9.46 0.96 7.69
N ILE A 48 10.65 0.56 7.27
CA ILE A 48 11.83 0.49 8.14
C ILE A 48 12.93 1.37 7.56
N CYS A 49 13.33 2.37 8.33
CA CYS A 49 14.41 3.29 8.03
C CYS A 49 15.75 2.72 8.47
N ARG A 50 16.76 2.88 7.63
CA ARG A 50 18.13 2.49 7.94
C ARG A 50 19.13 3.48 7.40
N THR A 51 20.19 3.67 8.14
CA THR A 51 21.39 4.33 7.64
C THR A 51 22.30 3.30 7.00
N SER A 52 22.67 3.51 5.74
CA SER A 52 23.68 2.74 5.03
C SER A 52 24.54 3.74 4.24
N ASN A 53 25.86 3.71 4.43
CA ASN A 53 26.81 4.61 3.76
C ASN A 53 26.41 6.10 3.86
N ASN A 54 26.06 6.58 5.07
CA ASN A 54 25.55 7.92 5.35
C ASN A 54 24.26 8.33 4.60
N GLN A 55 23.58 7.39 3.94
CA GLN A 55 22.29 7.61 3.31
C GLN A 55 21.17 6.92 4.09
N ILE A 56 20.04 7.61 4.21
CA ILE A 56 18.82 7.05 4.79
C ILE A 56 18.09 6.26 3.70
N VAL A 57 17.99 4.95 3.88
CA VAL A 57 17.22 4.05 3.03
C VAL A 57 16.01 3.54 3.81
N ARG A 58 14.82 3.72 3.25
CA ARG A 58 13.58 3.14 3.80
C ARG A 58 13.21 1.88 3.02
N TYR A 59 12.87 0.83 3.74
CA TYR A 59 12.38 -0.43 3.19
C TYR A 59 10.90 -0.56 3.52
N MET A 60 10.07 -0.75 2.50
CA MET A 60 8.64 -0.95 2.67
C MET A 60 8.28 -2.43 2.45
N THR A 61 7.40 -2.94 3.30
CA THR A 61 6.80 -4.27 3.15
C THR A 61 5.30 -4.15 3.35
N ILE A 62 4.54 -4.48 2.31
CA ILE A 62 3.09 -4.63 2.39
C ILE A 62 2.80 -6.11 2.62
N ARG A 63 2.11 -6.44 3.71
CA ARG A 63 1.71 -7.81 4.05
C ARG A 63 0.24 -7.98 3.78
N ILE A 64 -0.09 -8.96 2.94
CA ILE A 64 -1.45 -9.28 2.51
C ILE A 64 -1.86 -10.61 3.20
N PRO A 65 -2.84 -10.58 4.10
CA PRO A 65 -3.45 -11.76 4.73
C PRO A 65 -4.02 -12.77 3.72
N GLU A 66 -4.19 -14.02 4.16
CA GLU A 66 -4.68 -15.13 3.32
C GLU A 66 -6.11 -14.89 2.82
N ASP A 67 -7.00 -14.40 3.68
CA ASP A 67 -8.39 -14.11 3.32
C ASP A 67 -8.47 -13.00 2.26
N ILE A 68 -7.65 -11.95 2.39
CA ILE A 68 -7.58 -10.85 1.43
C ILE A 68 -6.95 -11.32 0.11
N MET A 69 -5.87 -12.11 0.16
CA MET A 69 -5.28 -12.75 -1.03
C MET A 69 -6.33 -13.56 -1.80
N SER A 70 -7.10 -14.38 -1.08
CA SER A 70 -8.14 -15.23 -1.66
C SER A 70 -9.26 -14.41 -2.31
N ARG A 71 -9.81 -13.43 -1.58
CA ARG A 71 -10.89 -12.55 -2.07
C ARG A 71 -10.46 -11.71 -3.27
N ALA A 72 -9.23 -11.20 -3.26
CA ALA A 72 -8.65 -10.45 -4.38
C ALA A 72 -8.20 -11.35 -5.55
N ARG A 73 -8.18 -12.68 -5.35
CA ARG A 73 -7.65 -13.69 -6.29
C ARG A 73 -6.19 -13.47 -6.65
N PHE A 74 -5.44 -12.83 -5.77
CA PHE A 74 -4.01 -12.63 -5.92
C PHE A 74 -3.26 -13.95 -5.77
N LYS A 75 -2.19 -14.11 -6.55
CA LYS A 75 -1.33 -15.29 -6.55
C LYS A 75 0.12 -14.89 -6.41
N LYS A 76 0.94 -15.83 -5.92
CA LYS A 76 2.39 -15.69 -5.98
C LYS A 76 2.82 -15.47 -7.43
N GLY A 77 3.67 -14.47 -7.67
CA GLY A 77 4.17 -14.13 -9.00
C GLY A 77 3.40 -13.00 -9.67
N ASP A 78 2.14 -12.75 -9.30
CA ASP A 78 1.34 -11.64 -9.83
C ASP A 78 2.09 -10.32 -9.67
N ARG A 79 1.98 -9.46 -10.68
CA ARG A 79 2.58 -8.13 -10.70
C ARG A 79 1.56 -7.11 -10.23
N ILE A 80 1.93 -6.31 -9.25
CA ILE A 80 1.04 -5.37 -8.58
C ILE A 80 1.53 -3.94 -8.79
N ASP A 81 0.66 -3.10 -9.32
CA ASP A 81 0.76 -1.64 -9.21
C ASP A 81 0.32 -1.21 -7.82
N ILE A 82 1.10 -0.32 -7.21
CA ILE A 82 0.84 0.24 -5.88
C ILE A 82 0.54 1.72 -6.09
N GLY A 83 -0.69 2.12 -5.81
CA GLY A 83 -1.12 3.52 -5.85
C GLY A 83 -1.47 4.03 -4.46
N PHE A 84 -1.38 5.34 -4.27
CA PHE A 84 -1.86 6.03 -3.08
C PHE A 84 -2.40 7.42 -3.45
N THR A 85 -3.25 7.99 -2.60
CA THR A 85 -3.72 9.38 -2.70
C THR A 85 -2.64 10.38 -2.27
N ASP A 86 -2.75 11.63 -2.70
CA ASP A 86 -1.76 12.70 -2.40
C ASP A 86 -1.48 12.89 -0.90
N ASP A 87 -2.52 12.73 -0.07
CA ASP A 87 -2.42 12.80 1.39
C ASP A 87 -1.87 11.50 2.02
N GLY A 88 -1.63 10.47 1.22
CA GLY A 88 -1.16 9.16 1.62
C GLY A 88 -2.14 8.34 2.46
N SER A 89 -3.40 8.76 2.58
CA SER A 89 -4.38 8.14 3.47
C SER A 89 -5.03 6.89 2.87
N ILE A 90 -5.22 6.86 1.55
CA ILE A 90 -5.85 5.75 0.83
C ILE A 90 -4.83 5.12 -0.12
N TRP A 91 -4.79 3.79 -0.13
CA TRP A 91 -3.86 2.98 -0.92
C TRP A 91 -4.61 1.99 -1.80
N ARG A 92 -4.03 1.68 -2.96
CA ARG A 92 -4.52 0.71 -3.94
C ARG A 92 -3.44 -0.30 -4.29
N LEU A 93 -3.81 -1.58 -4.32
CA LEU A 93 -3.02 -2.67 -4.88
C LEU A 93 -3.79 -3.26 -6.05
N LYS A 94 -3.26 -3.16 -7.26
CA LYS A 94 -3.95 -3.63 -8.47
C LYS A 94 -3.07 -4.54 -9.29
N VAL A 95 -3.58 -5.69 -9.73
CA VAL A 95 -2.85 -6.57 -10.65
C VAL A 95 -2.70 -5.86 -11.99
N VAL A 96 -1.47 -5.82 -12.51
CA VAL A 96 -1.19 -5.30 -13.84
C VAL A 96 -1.12 -6.42 -14.88
N PRO A 97 -1.45 -6.14 -16.14
CA PRO A 97 -1.25 -7.07 -17.25
C PRO A 97 0.19 -7.60 -17.35
N ASN A 98 0.34 -8.77 -17.96
CA ASN A 98 1.66 -9.34 -18.24
C ASN A 98 2.46 -8.41 -19.17
N GLY A 99 3.69 -8.10 -18.77
CA GLY A 99 4.59 -7.21 -19.50
C GLY A 99 4.64 -5.78 -18.94
N GLU A 100 3.67 -5.39 -18.12
CA GLU A 100 3.72 -4.12 -17.40
C GLU A 100 4.59 -4.20 -16.14
N GLN A 101 5.13 -3.05 -15.74
CA GLN A 101 5.96 -2.95 -14.55
C GLN A 101 5.10 -3.01 -13.29
N GLY A 102 5.50 -3.87 -12.36
CA GLY A 102 4.85 -3.99 -11.06
C GLY A 102 5.65 -4.83 -10.08
N TYR A 103 5.28 -4.74 -8.81
CA TYR A 103 5.90 -5.48 -7.72
C TYR A 103 5.36 -6.89 -7.70
N SER A 104 6.26 -7.88 -7.73
CA SER A 104 5.85 -9.28 -7.69
C SER A 104 5.41 -9.67 -6.29
N ILE A 105 4.22 -10.29 -6.17
CA ILE A 105 3.79 -10.91 -4.93
C ILE A 105 4.71 -12.09 -4.62
N THR A 106 5.37 -11.99 -3.48
CA THR A 106 6.09 -13.10 -2.85
C THR A 106 5.26 -13.69 -1.72
N THR A 107 5.57 -14.92 -1.32
CA THR A 107 4.91 -15.59 -0.19
C THR A 107 5.95 -16.03 0.82
N PRO A 108 5.72 -15.88 2.14
CA PRO A 108 6.59 -16.42 3.17
C PRO A 108 6.74 -17.94 3.03
N SER A 109 7.94 -18.46 3.30
CA SER A 109 8.19 -19.91 3.30
C SER A 109 7.35 -20.67 4.34
N ASN A 110 7.06 -20.02 5.46
CA ASN A 110 6.28 -20.60 6.55
C ASN A 110 4.76 -20.42 6.41
N ASN A 111 4.28 -19.63 5.44
CA ASN A 111 2.87 -19.52 5.11
C ASN A 111 2.70 -19.08 3.65
N PRO A 112 2.59 -20.04 2.70
CA PRO A 112 2.52 -19.74 1.27
C PRO A 112 1.20 -19.08 0.84
N LYS A 113 0.21 -19.01 1.73
CA LYS A 113 -1.10 -18.43 1.45
C LYS A 113 -1.17 -16.92 1.73
N ARG A 114 -0.16 -16.36 2.41
CA ARG A 114 -0.03 -14.92 2.64
C ARG A 114 0.83 -14.27 1.57
N GLY A 115 0.43 -13.09 1.12
CA GLY A 115 1.18 -12.28 0.18
C GLY A 115 2.11 -11.30 0.87
N GLN A 116 3.22 -10.99 0.21
CA GLN A 116 4.15 -9.92 0.58
C GLN A 116 4.65 -9.19 -0.66
N LEU A 117 4.52 -7.87 -0.64
CA LEU A 117 5.20 -6.97 -1.56
C LEU A 117 6.37 -6.34 -0.81
N ARG A 118 7.55 -6.40 -1.39
CA ARG A 118 8.78 -5.84 -0.82
C ARG A 118 9.36 -4.87 -1.81
N LEU A 119 9.63 -3.67 -1.33
CA LEU A 119 10.22 -2.61 -2.14
C LEU A 119 11.09 -1.73 -1.26
N THR A 120 12.12 -1.17 -1.87
CA THR A 120 12.79 0.00 -1.32
C THR A 120 11.81 1.16 -1.45
N TRP A 121 11.86 2.15 -0.56
CA TRP A 121 11.09 3.39 -0.67
C TRP A 121 11.92 4.40 -1.46
N CYS A 122 11.25 5.30 -2.17
CA CYS A 122 11.88 6.46 -2.79
C CYS A 122 10.96 7.66 -2.72
N GLU A 123 11.53 8.81 -3.06
CA GLU A 123 10.88 10.11 -3.04
C GLU A 123 9.56 10.08 -3.82
N GLY A 124 8.51 10.68 -3.25
CA GLY A 124 7.14 10.64 -3.75
C GLY A 124 6.22 9.60 -3.07
N ILE A 125 6.77 8.56 -2.43
CA ILE A 125 5.94 7.59 -1.66
C ILE A 125 5.63 8.16 -0.27
N PRO A 126 4.38 8.09 0.23
CA PRO A 126 4.03 8.59 1.54
C PRO A 126 4.86 7.93 2.66
N VAL A 127 5.38 8.76 3.57
CA VAL A 127 6.10 8.30 4.75
C VAL A 127 5.11 8.11 5.90
N ILE A 128 5.06 6.91 6.45
CA ILE A 128 4.18 6.60 7.58
C ILE A 128 4.81 7.17 8.86
N GLY A 129 4.04 8.01 9.58
CA GLY A 129 4.44 8.62 10.85
C GLY A 129 5.09 10.01 10.72
N ASN A 130 5.20 10.56 9.50
CA ASN A 130 5.61 11.94 9.18
C ASN A 130 6.88 12.49 9.88
N ASP A 131 7.76 11.62 10.37
CA ASP A 131 9.01 12.01 11.03
C ASP A 131 10.19 11.19 10.51
N ARG A 132 11.25 11.91 10.12
CA ARG A 132 12.48 11.32 9.58
C ARG A 132 13.24 10.50 10.62
N ALA A 133 13.12 10.84 11.92
CA ALA A 133 13.73 10.12 13.04
C ALA A 133 13.11 8.74 13.30
N ILE A 134 11.93 8.47 12.75
CA ILE A 134 11.26 7.17 12.91
C ILE A 134 12.07 6.08 12.22
N THR A 135 12.56 5.15 13.04
CA THR A 135 13.30 3.98 12.57
C THR A 135 12.39 2.92 11.98
N LYS A 136 11.16 2.83 12.46
CA LYS A 136 10.18 1.87 11.99
C LYS A 136 8.77 2.32 12.26
N ALA A 137 7.94 2.27 11.23
CA ALA A 137 6.53 2.56 11.30
C ALA A 137 5.72 1.41 10.71
N ARG A 138 4.54 1.17 11.25
CA ARG A 138 3.56 0.27 10.65
C ARG A 138 2.19 0.92 10.63
N ALA A 139 1.64 1.05 9.43
CA ALA A 139 0.23 1.32 9.22
C ALA A 139 -0.52 0.00 9.09
N ILE A 140 -1.66 -0.11 9.78
CA ILE A 140 -2.63 -1.20 9.65
C ILE A 140 -3.81 -0.65 8.88
N ALA A 141 -4.26 -1.37 7.85
CA ALA A 141 -5.44 -0.99 7.08
C ALA A 141 -6.68 -0.97 7.98
N ASP A 142 -7.54 0.04 7.81
CA ASP A 142 -8.88 0.03 8.39
C ASP A 142 -9.76 -0.96 7.64
N GLU A 143 -10.19 -2.01 8.34
CA GLU A 143 -11.00 -3.08 7.75
C GLU A 143 -12.38 -2.61 7.30
N LYS A 144 -12.94 -1.57 7.93
CA LYS A 144 -14.29 -1.07 7.62
C LYS A 144 -14.35 -0.34 6.29
N SER A 145 -13.29 0.38 5.93
CA SER A 145 -13.18 1.10 4.65
C SER A 145 -12.55 0.26 3.53
N MET A 146 -12.04 -0.93 3.84
CA MET A 146 -11.35 -1.78 2.87
C MET A 146 -12.31 -2.39 1.84
N ARG A 147 -12.01 -2.15 0.57
CA ARG A 147 -12.71 -2.74 -0.58
C ARG A 147 -11.80 -3.76 -1.23
N VAL A 148 -12.29 -5.00 -1.33
CA VAL A 148 -11.56 -6.11 -1.96
C VAL A 148 -12.40 -6.65 -3.11
N SER A 149 -11.84 -6.59 -4.31
CA SER A 149 -12.43 -7.13 -5.54
C SER A 149 -11.40 -7.99 -6.28
N PRO A 150 -11.83 -8.84 -7.23
CA PRO A 150 -10.88 -9.56 -8.07
C PRO A 150 -9.86 -8.60 -8.70
N ALA A 151 -8.57 -8.93 -8.58
CA ALA A 151 -7.45 -8.15 -9.10
C ALA A 151 -7.23 -6.76 -8.47
N GLU A 152 -7.97 -6.35 -7.43
CA GLU A 152 -7.81 -5.02 -6.82
C GLU A 152 -8.18 -4.97 -5.32
N ILE A 153 -7.36 -4.26 -4.55
CA ILE A 153 -7.60 -3.94 -3.14
C ILE A 153 -7.47 -2.43 -2.98
N ILE A 154 -8.45 -1.78 -2.35
CA ILE A 154 -8.39 -0.37 -1.95
C ILE A 154 -8.62 -0.30 -0.44
N PHE A 155 -7.79 0.43 0.28
CA PHE A 155 -7.88 0.52 1.74
C PHE A 155 -7.37 1.85 2.27
N THR A 156 -7.95 2.27 3.40
CA THR A 156 -7.48 3.45 4.15
C THR A 156 -6.49 3.00 5.22
N ILE A 157 -5.49 3.82 5.52
CA ILE A 157 -4.68 3.64 6.72
C ILE A 157 -5.53 3.93 7.95
N GLY A 158 -5.63 2.95 8.85
CA GLY A 158 -6.31 3.09 10.15
C GLY A 158 -5.29 3.36 11.26
N GLU A 159 -4.88 2.30 11.96
CA GLU A 159 -3.95 2.42 13.09
C GLU A 159 -2.50 2.56 12.61
N VAL A 160 -1.78 3.56 13.11
CA VAL A 160 -0.35 3.74 12.89
C VAL A 160 0.42 3.48 14.19
N ARG A 161 1.36 2.53 14.14
CA ARG A 161 2.29 2.21 15.23
C ARG A 161 3.70 2.64 14.86
N ILE A 162 4.37 3.36 15.76
CA ILE A 162 5.71 3.92 15.55
C ILE A 162 6.66 3.34 16.60
N GLU A 163 7.82 2.87 16.17
CA GLU A 163 8.98 2.60 17.02
C GLU A 163 10.03 3.70 16.76
N ALA A 164 10.12 4.66 17.68
CA ALA A 164 11.21 5.63 17.72
C ALA A 164 12.43 5.00 18.42
N ARG A 165 13.65 5.43 18.06
CA ARG A 165 14.81 5.14 18.91
C ARG A 165 14.57 5.86 20.24
N GLY A 166 14.60 5.12 21.35
CA GLY A 166 14.70 5.75 22.67
C GLY A 166 15.92 6.67 22.67
N GLU A 167 15.76 7.88 23.19
CA GLU A 167 16.88 8.74 23.52
C GLU A 167 17.84 7.93 24.40
N SER A 168 19.09 7.81 23.94
CA SER A 168 20.18 7.18 24.70
C SER A 168 20.80 8.22 25.60
#